data_AF-A0A524HZ99-F1
#
_entry.id   AF-A0A524HZ99-F1
#
_cell.length_a   1.000
_cell.length_b   1.000
_cell.length_c   1.000
_cell.angle_alpha   90.00
_cell.angle_beta   90.00
_cell.angle_gamma   90.00
#
_symmetry.space_group_name_H-M   'P 1'
#
loop_
_entity.id
_entity.type
_entity.pdbx_description
1 polymer ?
#
loop_
_entity_poly.entity_id
_entity_poly.type
_entity_poly.pdbx_seq_one_letter_code
_entity_poly.pdbx_strand_id
1 'polypeptide(L)'
;MKNAKVLPALAAVILLGAFSTCKTNIAEDVPGDFTFHGQAIHPAAISALYRSATGQINLADFKTNLEAGQWEAQPGWWITDFEEDLASQRSPFFAYAAFAGPVSEGAEIYILSITFNAGETGDVDNLILLQKSGSWLGLLKGWNEGSACNGGILAQRMNGENFLYSRELTPLDLLDLSLDVRFDLNAHEDLEATSESCYAAANYVYSITQDRENLVSVRLYDEPKTDERGLTDKFRFQSCFNRVFNAYLAEGKTALAPKEVDEFARRFRDECINPAAPGPIDR
;
A
#
# COMPACT_ATOMS: atom_id res chain seq x y z
N MET A 1 45.82 -69.74 -62.72
CA MET A 1 46.01 -69.29 -61.31
C MET A 1 45.42 -67.89 -61.20
N LYS A 2 44.29 -67.78 -60.48
CA LYS A 2 43.48 -66.57 -60.31
C LYS A 2 43.84 -65.93 -58.97
N ASN A 3 44.25 -64.66 -58.95
CA ASN A 3 44.35 -63.87 -57.72
C ASN A 3 43.39 -62.69 -57.83
N ALA A 4 42.25 -62.80 -57.14
CA ALA A 4 41.30 -61.72 -56.97
C ALA A 4 41.70 -60.89 -55.74
N LYS A 5 41.82 -59.57 -55.92
CA LYS A 5 42.01 -58.59 -54.85
C LYS A 5 40.66 -58.32 -54.18
N VAL A 6 40.62 -58.38 -52.85
CA VAL A 6 39.48 -57.96 -52.03
C VAL A 6 39.88 -56.65 -51.34
N LEU A 7 39.14 -55.57 -51.62
CA LEU A 7 39.21 -54.31 -50.86
C LEU A 7 38.07 -54.31 -49.82
N PRO A 8 38.31 -53.91 -48.55
CA PRO A 8 37.25 -53.66 -47.60
C PRO A 8 36.75 -52.21 -47.75
N ALA A 9 35.45 -52.03 -47.94
CA ALA A 9 34.78 -50.74 -47.85
C ALA A 9 34.49 -50.42 -46.39
N LEU A 10 35.09 -49.33 -45.86
CA LEU A 10 34.71 -48.74 -44.59
C LEU A 10 33.38 -48.01 -44.75
N ALA A 11 32.34 -48.49 -44.06
CA ALA A 11 31.08 -47.78 -43.90
C ALA A 11 31.22 -46.72 -42.80
N ALA A 12 31.15 -45.44 -43.18
CA ALA A 12 31.04 -44.33 -42.25
C ALA A 12 29.61 -44.26 -41.71
N VAL A 13 29.42 -44.57 -40.43
CA VAL A 13 28.16 -44.36 -39.70
C VAL A 13 28.05 -42.88 -39.36
N ILE A 14 27.22 -42.15 -40.10
CA ILE A 14 26.84 -40.78 -39.78
C ILE A 14 25.76 -40.84 -38.69
N LEU A 15 26.17 -40.63 -37.44
CA LEU A 15 25.28 -40.36 -36.32
C LEU A 15 24.71 -38.94 -36.48
N LEU A 16 23.58 -38.83 -37.19
CA LEU A 16 22.73 -37.64 -37.17
C LEU A 16 22.10 -37.53 -35.77
N GLY A 17 22.78 -36.82 -34.88
CA GLY A 17 22.25 -36.41 -33.60
C GLY A 17 21.05 -35.49 -33.83
N ALA A 18 19.85 -36.00 -33.54
CA ALA A 18 18.67 -35.17 -33.40
C ALA A 18 18.88 -34.23 -32.21
N PHE A 19 19.28 -33.00 -32.48
CA PHE A 19 19.14 -31.89 -31.53
C PHE A 19 17.63 -31.67 -31.34
N SER A 20 17.04 -32.44 -30.43
CA SER A 20 15.76 -32.06 -29.83
C SER A 20 16.02 -30.75 -29.12
N THR A 21 15.65 -29.67 -29.78
CA THR A 21 15.56 -28.34 -29.17
C THR A 21 14.62 -28.50 -27.99
N CYS A 22 15.17 -28.49 -26.78
CA CYS A 22 14.38 -28.39 -25.56
C CYS A 22 13.58 -27.09 -25.65
N LYS A 23 12.34 -27.17 -26.15
CA LYS A 23 11.38 -26.10 -26.01
C LYS A 23 11.09 -25.99 -24.53
N THR A 24 11.67 -24.99 -23.89
CA THR A 24 11.28 -24.58 -22.55
C THR A 24 9.80 -24.21 -22.64
N ASN A 25 8.93 -25.07 -22.11
CA ASN A 25 7.52 -24.74 -21.98
C ASN A 25 7.45 -23.58 -20.98
N ILE A 26 7.20 -22.38 -21.50
CA ILE A 26 6.90 -21.21 -20.68
C ILE A 26 5.54 -21.48 -20.04
N ALA A 27 5.47 -21.44 -18.71
CA ALA A 27 4.21 -21.59 -18.01
C ALA A 27 3.28 -20.43 -18.38
N GLU A 28 2.00 -20.73 -18.61
CA GLU A 28 1.00 -19.71 -18.90
C GLU A 28 0.64 -18.94 -17.62
N ASP A 29 0.28 -17.68 -17.78
CA ASP A 29 -0.23 -16.85 -16.68
C ASP A 29 -1.60 -17.36 -16.25
N VAL A 30 -1.79 -17.47 -14.94
CA VAL A 30 -3.10 -17.80 -14.37
C VAL A 30 -3.84 -16.48 -14.12
N PRO A 31 -5.00 -16.25 -14.77
CA PRO A 31 -5.79 -15.04 -14.55
C PRO A 31 -6.13 -14.87 -13.06
N GLY A 32 -5.83 -13.70 -12.51
CA GLY A 32 -6.06 -13.36 -11.10
C GLY A 32 -4.88 -13.61 -10.16
N ASP A 33 -3.86 -14.38 -10.55
CA ASP A 33 -2.69 -14.66 -9.68
C ASP A 33 -1.58 -13.58 -9.75
N PHE A 34 -1.79 -12.52 -10.54
CA PHE A 34 -0.80 -11.47 -10.81
C PHE A 34 0.58 -12.01 -11.18
N THR A 35 0.61 -12.91 -12.17
CA THR A 35 1.80 -13.60 -12.65
C THR A 35 2.23 -13.15 -14.05
N PHE A 36 3.50 -13.38 -14.37
CA PHE A 36 4.07 -13.30 -15.72
C PHE A 36 4.97 -14.51 -16.00
N HIS A 37 4.70 -15.21 -17.09
CA HIS A 37 5.25 -16.54 -17.42
C HIS A 37 5.04 -17.56 -16.29
N GLY A 38 3.86 -17.52 -15.65
CA GLY A 38 3.48 -18.42 -14.56
C GLY A 38 4.26 -18.22 -13.25
N GLN A 39 4.99 -17.11 -13.12
CA GLN A 39 5.69 -16.71 -11.90
C GLN A 39 5.13 -15.39 -11.39
N ALA A 40 5.14 -15.15 -10.08
CA ALA A 40 4.75 -13.84 -9.55
C ALA A 40 5.63 -12.74 -10.15
N ILE A 41 5.02 -11.59 -10.43
CA ILE A 41 5.77 -10.46 -10.97
C ILE A 41 6.80 -10.01 -9.94
N HIS A 42 8.05 -9.87 -10.36
CA HIS A 42 9.15 -9.54 -9.46
C HIS A 42 8.90 -8.19 -8.76
N PRO A 43 9.04 -8.07 -7.42
CA PRO A 43 8.78 -6.82 -6.70
C PRO A 43 9.59 -5.62 -7.20
N ALA A 44 10.85 -5.82 -7.60
CA ALA A 44 11.66 -4.79 -8.26
C ALA A 44 11.02 -4.21 -9.56
N ALA A 45 10.25 -5.00 -10.32
CA ALA A 45 9.53 -4.50 -11.49
C ALA A 45 8.38 -3.58 -11.08
N ILE A 46 7.70 -3.90 -9.97
CA ILE A 46 6.65 -3.07 -9.39
C ILE A 46 7.23 -1.78 -8.81
N SER A 47 8.36 -1.86 -8.12
CA SER A 47 9.10 -0.67 -7.64
C SER A 47 9.51 0.25 -8.80
N ALA A 48 10.00 -0.33 -9.91
CA ALA A 48 10.34 0.41 -11.12
C ALA A 48 9.10 1.06 -11.78
N LEU A 49 7.97 0.35 -11.84
CA LEU A 49 6.69 0.90 -12.30
C LEU A 49 6.22 2.06 -11.40
N TYR A 50 6.27 1.86 -10.08
CA TYR A 50 5.85 2.83 -9.06
C TYR A 50 6.60 4.15 -9.17
N ARG A 51 7.90 4.09 -9.46
CA ARG A 51 8.77 5.27 -9.65
C ARG A 51 8.85 5.75 -11.10
N SER A 52 8.14 5.11 -12.02
CA SER A 52 8.22 5.44 -13.46
C SER A 52 7.47 6.74 -13.76
N ALA A 53 8.15 7.65 -14.48
CA ALA A 53 7.53 8.88 -14.97
C ALA A 53 6.40 8.63 -15.99
N THR A 54 6.42 7.48 -16.68
CA THR A 54 5.39 7.11 -17.66
C THR A 54 4.26 6.28 -17.03
N GLY A 55 4.45 5.76 -15.82
CA GLY A 55 3.55 4.80 -15.22
C GLY A 55 3.40 3.52 -16.04
N GLN A 56 4.40 3.13 -16.84
CA GLN A 56 4.35 1.92 -17.67
C GLN A 56 5.66 1.14 -17.58
N ILE A 57 5.56 -0.19 -17.66
CA ILE A 57 6.71 -1.10 -17.78
C ILE A 57 6.37 -2.32 -18.63
N ASN A 58 7.33 -2.78 -19.44
CA ASN A 58 7.25 -4.07 -20.15
C ASN A 58 8.04 -5.14 -19.38
N LEU A 59 7.32 -6.11 -18.82
CA LEU A 59 7.88 -7.22 -18.05
C LEU A 59 8.82 -8.10 -18.88
N ALA A 60 8.62 -8.20 -20.19
CA ALA A 60 9.51 -8.96 -21.06
C ALA A 60 10.91 -8.33 -21.14
N ASP A 61 10.97 -7.00 -21.09
CA ASP A 61 12.21 -6.22 -21.19
C ASP A 61 12.84 -5.95 -19.82
N PHE A 62 12.07 -6.08 -18.73
CA PHE A 62 12.58 -5.91 -17.38
C PHE A 62 13.62 -6.99 -17.04
N LYS A 63 14.74 -6.57 -16.47
CA LYS A 63 15.83 -7.42 -16.00
C LYS A 63 16.28 -6.91 -14.64
N THR A 64 16.48 -7.83 -13.71
CA THR A 64 17.04 -7.55 -12.39
C THR A 64 17.86 -8.75 -11.96
N ASN A 65 18.89 -8.49 -11.13
CA ASN A 65 19.68 -9.51 -10.46
C ASN A 65 19.27 -9.68 -8.99
N LEU A 66 18.29 -8.90 -8.53
CA LEU A 66 17.74 -9.01 -7.18
C LEU A 66 16.99 -10.34 -7.05
N GLU A 67 16.96 -10.85 -5.83
CA GLU A 67 16.16 -12.02 -5.49
C GLU A 67 14.75 -11.59 -5.08
N ALA A 68 13.76 -12.38 -5.49
CA ALA A 68 12.38 -12.24 -5.03
C ALA A 68 12.02 -13.43 -4.16
N GLY A 69 11.29 -13.16 -3.08
CA GLY A 69 10.78 -14.17 -2.17
C GLY A 69 9.34 -13.89 -1.76
N GLN A 70 8.75 -14.86 -1.05
CA GLN A 70 7.53 -14.61 -0.30
C GLN A 70 7.90 -14.11 1.09
N TRP A 71 7.15 -13.13 1.58
CA TRP A 71 7.39 -12.61 2.92
C TRP A 71 6.84 -13.60 3.96
N GLU A 72 7.74 -14.24 4.71
CA GLU A 72 7.35 -15.25 5.71
C GLU A 72 6.38 -14.71 6.76
N ALA A 73 6.57 -13.46 7.19
CA ALA A 73 5.72 -12.82 8.20
C ALA A 73 4.35 -12.40 7.65
N GLN A 74 4.20 -12.27 6.33
CA GLN A 74 2.98 -11.81 5.68
C GLN A 74 2.64 -12.70 4.46
N PRO A 75 1.94 -13.83 4.67
CA PRO A 75 1.55 -14.71 3.58
C PRO A 75 0.78 -13.97 2.49
N GLY A 76 1.15 -14.23 1.23
CA GLY A 76 0.57 -13.55 0.05
C GLY A 76 1.32 -12.28 -0.37
N TRP A 77 2.31 -11.83 0.41
CA TRP A 77 3.21 -10.74 0.01
C TRP A 77 4.46 -11.27 -0.68
N TRP A 78 4.87 -10.54 -1.72
CA TRP A 78 6.13 -10.74 -2.43
C TRP A 78 7.10 -9.63 -2.07
N ILE A 79 8.33 -9.98 -1.75
CA ILE A 79 9.35 -9.05 -1.26
C ILE A 79 10.65 -9.20 -2.05
N THR A 80 11.37 -8.09 -2.19
CA THR A 80 12.77 -8.05 -2.63
C THR A 80 13.53 -7.10 -1.71
N ASP A 81 14.72 -7.52 -1.29
CA ASP A 81 15.62 -6.72 -0.47
C ASP A 81 16.65 -6.02 -1.36
N PHE A 82 17.05 -4.82 -0.97
CA PHE A 82 18.13 -4.05 -1.58
C PHE A 82 19.39 -4.15 -0.74
N GLU A 83 20.52 -3.67 -1.30
CA GLU A 83 21.79 -3.61 -0.56
C GLU A 83 21.62 -2.78 0.72
N GLU A 84 22.18 -3.30 1.82
CA GLU A 84 22.15 -2.64 3.12
C GLU A 84 22.80 -1.25 3.04
N ASP A 85 22.08 -0.25 3.53
CA ASP A 85 22.64 1.08 3.71
C ASP A 85 23.47 1.11 5.00
N LEU A 86 24.79 1.07 4.84
CA LEU A 86 25.73 1.08 5.96
C LEU A 86 25.63 2.34 6.84
N ALA A 87 25.08 3.45 6.33
CA ALA A 87 24.89 4.67 7.11
C ALA A 87 23.72 4.54 8.09
N SER A 88 22.61 3.95 7.65
CA SER A 88 21.42 3.73 8.48
C SER A 88 21.40 2.37 9.18
N GLN A 89 22.28 1.43 8.80
CA GLN A 89 22.26 0.02 9.22
C GLN A 89 20.90 -0.65 8.96
N ARG A 90 20.23 -0.24 7.89
CA ARG A 90 18.95 -0.80 7.46
C ARG A 90 19.12 -1.46 6.11
N SER A 91 18.45 -2.59 5.93
CA SER A 91 18.21 -3.21 4.63
C SER A 91 16.95 -2.58 4.03
N PRO A 92 17.05 -1.77 2.96
CA PRO A 92 15.89 -1.29 2.25
C PRO A 92 15.19 -2.47 1.58
N PHE A 93 13.88 -2.44 1.48
CA PHE A 93 13.09 -3.48 0.81
C PHE A 93 11.93 -2.87 0.04
N PHE A 94 11.35 -3.66 -0.87
CA PHE A 94 10.08 -3.36 -1.49
C PHE A 94 9.22 -4.62 -1.50
N ALA A 95 8.01 -4.51 -0.95
CA ALA A 95 7.06 -5.60 -0.89
C ALA A 95 5.69 -5.18 -1.43
N TYR A 96 4.95 -6.15 -1.99
CA TYR A 96 3.58 -5.94 -2.41
C TYR A 96 2.70 -7.18 -2.17
N ALA A 97 1.40 -6.93 -2.00
CA ALA A 97 0.34 -7.93 -2.13
C ALA A 97 -0.62 -7.51 -3.26
N ALA A 98 -1.04 -8.48 -4.08
CA ALA A 98 -1.90 -8.23 -5.23
C ALA A 98 -3.35 -8.66 -4.97
N PHE A 99 -4.27 -7.81 -5.39
CA PHE A 99 -5.71 -8.01 -5.26
C PHE A 99 -6.35 -7.93 -6.63
N ALA A 100 -6.80 -9.07 -7.15
CA ALA A 100 -7.42 -9.15 -8.46
C ALA A 100 -8.79 -8.45 -8.48
N GLY A 101 -8.95 -7.53 -9.42
CA GLY A 101 -10.22 -6.91 -9.77
C GLY A 101 -10.92 -7.63 -10.93
N PRO A 102 -11.98 -7.02 -11.50
CA PRO A 102 -12.64 -7.56 -12.68
C PRO A 102 -11.70 -7.56 -13.91
N VAL A 103 -11.87 -8.56 -14.77
CA VAL A 103 -11.19 -8.63 -16.07
C VAL A 103 -12.07 -7.95 -17.12
N SER A 104 -11.51 -7.02 -17.89
CA SER A 104 -12.22 -6.30 -18.94
C SER A 104 -11.42 -6.33 -20.24
N GLU A 105 -12.03 -6.81 -21.33
CA GLU A 105 -11.45 -6.78 -22.69
C GLU A 105 -10.05 -7.43 -22.81
N GLY A 106 -9.78 -8.47 -22.00
CA GLY A 106 -8.48 -9.16 -21.97
C GLY A 106 -7.40 -8.44 -21.18
N ALA A 107 -7.72 -7.30 -20.56
CA ALA A 107 -6.88 -6.64 -19.58
C ALA A 107 -7.35 -6.99 -18.16
N GLU A 108 -6.38 -7.29 -17.30
CA GLU A 108 -6.62 -7.63 -15.90
C GLU A 108 -6.36 -6.39 -15.04
N ILE A 109 -7.30 -6.06 -14.14
CA ILE A 109 -7.14 -4.94 -13.20
C ILE A 109 -6.69 -5.50 -11.85
N TYR A 110 -5.73 -4.83 -11.23
CA TYR A 110 -5.25 -5.19 -9.91
C TYR A 110 -5.13 -3.95 -9.03
N ILE A 111 -5.44 -4.11 -7.75
CA ILE A 111 -4.96 -3.20 -6.71
C ILE A 111 -3.75 -3.86 -6.07
N LEU A 112 -2.64 -3.14 -5.97
CA LEU A 112 -1.50 -3.58 -5.17
C LEU A 112 -1.47 -2.78 -3.87
N SER A 113 -1.39 -3.50 -2.76
CA SER A 113 -0.90 -2.92 -1.51
C SER A 113 0.61 -3.02 -1.53
N ILE A 114 1.28 -1.91 -1.29
CA ILE A 114 2.73 -1.80 -1.33
C ILE A 114 3.19 -1.36 0.04
N THR A 115 4.30 -1.92 0.49
CA THR A 115 5.05 -1.41 1.64
C THR A 115 6.54 -1.46 1.34
N PHE A 116 7.27 -0.40 1.66
CA PHE A 116 8.70 -0.29 1.40
C PHE A 116 9.39 0.61 2.41
N ASN A 117 10.70 0.48 2.52
CA ASN A 117 11.56 1.47 3.14
C ASN A 117 12.71 1.81 2.16
N ALA A 118 13.00 3.08 1.99
CA ALA A 118 14.07 3.60 1.14
C ALA A 118 15.12 4.38 1.95
N GLY A 119 15.27 4.02 3.23
CA GLY A 119 16.18 4.67 4.19
C GLY A 119 15.49 5.60 5.19
N GLU A 120 14.17 5.75 5.11
CA GLU A 120 13.37 6.45 6.11
C GLU A 120 13.36 5.70 7.47
N THR A 121 12.92 6.37 8.53
CA THR A 121 12.83 5.78 9.88
C THR A 121 11.66 4.79 10.03
N GLY A 122 10.66 4.88 9.17
CA GLY A 122 9.51 3.98 9.16
C GLY A 122 9.28 3.39 7.77
N ASP A 123 8.47 2.33 7.73
CA ASP A 123 8.02 1.75 6.48
C ASP A 123 6.90 2.63 5.91
N VAL A 124 6.87 2.76 4.59
CA VAL A 124 5.91 3.55 3.82
C VAL A 124 4.95 2.61 3.12
N ASP A 125 3.66 2.83 3.33
CA ASP A 125 2.58 2.10 2.70
C ASP A 125 1.95 2.93 1.57
N ASN A 126 1.56 2.26 0.50
CA ASN A 126 0.70 2.84 -0.53
C ASN A 126 -0.23 1.81 -1.16
N LEU A 127 -1.28 2.29 -1.81
CA LEU A 127 -2.10 1.53 -2.74
C LEU A 127 -1.84 2.04 -4.16
N ILE A 128 -1.81 1.14 -5.13
CA ILE A 128 -1.87 1.50 -6.54
C ILE A 128 -2.89 0.64 -7.28
N LEU A 129 -3.55 1.24 -8.27
CA LEU A 129 -4.40 0.55 -9.23
C LEU A 129 -3.63 0.43 -10.52
N LEU A 130 -3.53 -0.79 -11.03
CA LEU A 130 -2.84 -1.07 -12.29
C LEU A 130 -3.69 -1.90 -13.23
N GLN A 131 -3.29 -1.85 -14.49
CA GLN A 131 -3.76 -2.71 -15.56
C GLN A 131 -2.60 -3.59 -16.04
N LYS A 132 -2.85 -4.89 -16.20
CA LYS A 132 -1.96 -5.84 -16.85
C LYS A 132 -2.55 -6.26 -18.19
N SER A 133 -1.75 -6.16 -19.26
CA SER A 133 -2.10 -6.61 -20.61
C SER A 133 -0.92 -7.35 -21.22
N GLY A 134 -0.93 -8.69 -21.11
CA GLY A 134 0.20 -9.53 -21.50
C GLY A 134 1.45 -9.18 -20.70
N SER A 135 2.51 -8.74 -21.38
CA SER A 135 3.76 -8.32 -20.74
C SER A 135 3.76 -6.89 -20.23
N TRP A 136 2.73 -6.09 -20.50
CA TRP A 136 2.69 -4.69 -20.09
C TRP A 136 1.95 -4.51 -18.77
N LEU A 137 2.53 -3.69 -17.88
CA LEU A 137 1.83 -3.11 -16.74
C LEU A 137 1.69 -1.60 -16.95
N GLY A 138 0.50 -1.08 -16.65
CA GLY A 138 0.20 0.34 -16.63
C GLY A 138 -0.38 0.76 -15.28
N LEU A 139 0.22 1.76 -14.65
CA LEU A 139 -0.30 2.42 -13.46
C LEU A 139 -1.48 3.31 -13.87
N LEU A 140 -2.66 3.02 -13.32
CA LEU A 140 -3.87 3.80 -13.55
C LEU A 140 -4.06 4.88 -12.48
N LYS A 141 -3.75 4.56 -11.23
CA LYS A 141 -3.96 5.44 -10.08
C LYS A 141 -3.00 5.07 -8.95
N GLY A 142 -2.54 6.08 -8.22
CA GLY A 142 -1.89 5.92 -6.92
C GLY A 142 -2.69 6.62 -5.83
N TRP A 143 -2.66 6.08 -4.63
CA TRP A 143 -3.16 6.77 -3.44
C TRP A 143 -2.03 7.60 -2.82
N ASN A 144 -2.38 8.41 -1.82
CA ASN A 144 -1.40 9.10 -1.00
C ASN A 144 -0.66 8.06 -0.15
N GLU A 145 0.66 8.11 -0.19
CA GLU A 145 1.52 7.35 0.72
C GLU A 145 1.17 7.66 2.18
N GLY A 146 1.50 6.74 3.07
CA GLY A 146 1.41 6.92 4.51
C GLY A 146 2.42 6.06 5.24
N SER A 147 2.64 6.33 6.51
CA SER A 147 3.55 5.56 7.36
C SER A 147 3.01 5.47 8.77
N ALA A 148 2.83 4.24 9.26
CA ALA A 148 2.30 3.96 10.59
C ALA A 148 1.05 4.81 10.88
N CYS A 149 1.04 5.60 11.96
CA CYS A 149 -0.10 6.42 12.37
C CYS A 149 -0.47 7.55 11.40
N ASN A 150 0.43 7.94 10.51
CA ASN A 150 0.23 8.99 9.53
C ASN A 150 -0.13 8.39 8.17
N GLY A 151 -1.39 7.95 8.03
CA GLY A 151 -1.92 7.46 6.77
C GLY A 151 -1.53 6.03 6.38
N GLY A 152 -0.87 5.28 7.27
CA GLY A 152 -0.50 3.87 7.06
C GLY A 152 -1.73 2.99 6.76
N ILE A 153 -1.53 1.89 6.04
CA ILE A 153 -2.62 1.16 5.39
C ILE A 153 -2.76 -0.24 5.99
N LEU A 154 -3.98 -0.61 6.36
CA LEU A 154 -4.28 -1.88 7.01
C LEU A 154 -5.57 -2.53 6.48
N ALA A 155 -5.78 -3.78 6.88
CA ALA A 155 -7.01 -4.54 6.65
C ALA A 155 -7.46 -4.61 5.18
N GLN A 156 -6.49 -4.65 4.26
CA GLN A 156 -6.72 -4.72 2.82
C GLN A 156 -7.38 -6.04 2.44
N ARG A 157 -8.47 -5.97 1.69
CA ARG A 157 -9.15 -7.17 1.16
C ARG A 157 -10.06 -6.84 -0.02
N MET A 158 -10.27 -7.83 -0.86
CA MET A 158 -11.31 -7.78 -1.91
C MET A 158 -12.62 -8.40 -1.42
N ASN A 159 -13.72 -7.79 -1.84
CA ASN A 159 -15.07 -8.34 -1.75
C ASN A 159 -15.82 -8.08 -3.07
N GLY A 160 -15.73 -9.02 -4.01
CA GLY A 160 -16.22 -8.82 -5.37
C GLY A 160 -15.43 -7.73 -6.07
N GLU A 161 -16.10 -6.66 -6.51
CA GLU A 161 -15.48 -5.49 -7.17
C GLU A 161 -15.08 -4.38 -6.20
N ASN A 162 -15.31 -4.59 -4.90
CA ASN A 162 -15.02 -3.62 -3.86
C ASN A 162 -13.71 -3.98 -3.15
N PHE A 163 -12.79 -3.04 -3.11
CA PHE A 163 -11.60 -3.11 -2.28
C PHE A 163 -11.87 -2.40 -0.96
N LEU A 164 -11.73 -3.13 0.14
CA LEU A 164 -11.87 -2.61 1.49
C LEU A 164 -10.49 -2.45 2.08
N TYR A 165 -10.25 -1.32 2.71
CA TYR A 165 -9.02 -1.04 3.42
C TYR A 165 -9.27 -0.01 4.50
N SER A 166 -8.33 0.12 5.43
CA SER A 166 -8.36 1.20 6.42
C SER A 166 -7.05 1.99 6.39
N ARG A 167 -7.14 3.26 6.75
CA ARG A 167 -5.99 4.16 6.91
C ARG A 167 -5.90 4.65 8.34
N GLU A 168 -4.72 4.56 8.92
CA GLU A 168 -4.43 5.20 10.20
C GLU A 168 -4.50 6.72 10.09
N LEU A 169 -4.91 7.36 11.18
CA LEU A 169 -5.14 8.80 11.26
C LEU A 169 -4.42 9.39 12.47
N THR A 170 -3.70 10.47 12.21
CA THR A 170 -3.30 11.43 13.24
C THR A 170 -4.51 12.29 13.65
N PRO A 171 -4.40 13.08 14.75
CA PRO A 171 -5.41 14.07 15.11
C PRO A 171 -5.83 15.00 13.98
N LEU A 172 -4.88 15.49 13.19
CA LEU A 172 -5.17 16.39 12.07
C LEU A 172 -5.89 15.65 10.94
N ASP A 173 -5.41 14.45 10.57
CA ASP A 173 -6.05 13.65 9.52
C ASP A 173 -7.51 13.31 9.87
N LEU A 174 -7.80 13.04 11.15
CA LEU A 174 -9.17 12.80 11.61
C LEU A 174 -10.08 14.01 11.35
N LEU A 175 -9.59 15.21 11.62
CA LEU A 175 -10.35 16.45 11.40
C LEU A 175 -10.53 16.73 9.91
N ASP A 176 -9.53 16.43 9.08
CA ASP A 176 -9.55 16.66 7.63
C ASP A 176 -10.51 15.75 6.86
N LEU A 177 -10.99 14.66 7.49
CA LEU A 177 -12.08 13.85 6.94
C LEU A 177 -13.44 14.56 6.96
N SER A 178 -13.59 15.62 7.75
CA SER A 178 -14.82 16.42 7.80
C SER A 178 -15.08 17.12 6.47
N LEU A 179 -16.31 17.03 5.98
CA LEU A 179 -16.75 17.77 4.80
C LEU A 179 -17.35 19.12 5.18
N ASP A 180 -17.88 19.24 6.40
CA ASP A 180 -18.60 20.41 6.88
C ASP A 180 -17.69 21.48 7.50
N VAL A 181 -16.49 21.10 7.94
CA VAL A 181 -15.55 21.99 8.61
C VAL A 181 -14.21 21.94 7.91
N ARG A 182 -13.67 23.11 7.58
CA ARG A 182 -12.30 23.28 7.09
C ARG A 182 -11.48 23.97 8.15
N PHE A 183 -10.27 23.47 8.33
CA PHE A 183 -9.31 23.98 9.28
C PHE A 183 -8.11 24.55 8.53
N ASP A 184 -7.52 25.60 9.09
CA ASP A 184 -6.22 26.14 8.68
C ASP A 184 -5.25 25.87 9.83
N LEU A 185 -4.97 24.58 10.05
CA LEU A 185 -4.12 24.10 11.13
C LEU A 185 -2.78 23.65 10.53
N ASN A 186 -1.71 23.96 11.23
CA ASN A 186 -0.38 23.51 10.85
C ASN A 186 -0.04 22.20 11.57
N ALA A 187 0.23 21.16 10.78
CA ALA A 187 0.78 19.91 11.30
C ALA A 187 2.06 20.20 12.09
N HIS A 188 2.22 19.54 13.25
CA HIS A 188 3.36 19.70 14.15
C HIS A 188 3.45 21.01 14.95
N GLU A 189 2.57 21.99 14.73
CA GLU A 189 2.48 23.20 15.58
C GLU A 189 1.16 23.23 16.36
N ASP A 190 0.07 22.83 15.72
CA ASP A 190 -1.26 22.90 16.32
C ASP A 190 -1.70 21.58 16.93
N LEU A 191 -1.36 20.46 16.27
CA LEU A 191 -1.68 19.10 16.67
C LEU A 191 -0.51 18.14 16.38
N GLU A 192 -0.44 17.06 17.16
CA GLU A 192 0.44 15.92 16.93
C GLU A 192 0.14 15.31 15.55
N ALA A 193 1.20 15.03 14.79
CA ALA A 193 1.11 14.43 13.47
C ALA A 193 2.31 13.52 13.21
N THR A 194 2.65 12.66 14.19
CA THR A 194 3.80 11.75 14.10
C THR A 194 3.37 10.32 13.77
N SER A 195 4.33 9.49 13.35
CA SER A 195 4.14 8.05 13.10
C SER A 195 3.75 7.24 14.35
N GLU A 196 3.78 7.85 15.53
CA GLU A 196 3.40 7.23 16.83
C GLU A 196 2.06 7.76 17.36
N SER A 197 1.50 8.78 16.71
CA SER A 197 0.29 9.47 17.15
C SER A 197 -0.98 8.83 16.56
N CYS A 198 -1.22 7.55 16.84
CA CYS A 198 -2.38 6.82 16.33
C CYS A 198 -3.61 7.16 17.16
N TYR A 199 -4.61 7.81 16.55
CA TYR A 199 -5.88 8.15 17.23
C TYR A 199 -7.09 7.41 16.65
N ALA A 200 -7.07 7.14 15.34
CA ALA A 200 -8.19 6.50 14.68
C ALA A 200 -7.76 5.79 13.40
N ALA A 201 -8.66 4.97 12.85
CA ALA A 201 -8.53 4.38 11.52
C ALA A 201 -9.78 4.66 10.67
N ALA A 202 -9.63 5.33 9.53
CA ALA A 202 -10.68 5.52 8.54
C ALA A 202 -10.85 4.25 7.69
N ASN A 203 -12.06 3.74 7.58
CA ASN A 203 -12.39 2.54 6.81
C ASN A 203 -13.03 2.96 5.50
N TYR A 204 -12.45 2.51 4.40
CA TYR A 204 -12.86 2.87 3.06
C TYR A 204 -13.38 1.66 2.29
N VAL A 205 -14.28 1.94 1.36
CA VAL A 205 -14.65 1.03 0.29
C VAL A 205 -14.36 1.75 -1.03
N TYR A 206 -13.46 1.17 -1.81
CA TYR A 206 -13.18 1.58 -3.18
C TYR A 206 -13.84 0.63 -4.17
N SER A 207 -14.74 1.15 -5.01
CA SER A 207 -15.35 0.41 -6.11
C SER A 207 -14.51 0.57 -7.37
N ILE A 208 -13.96 -0.54 -7.87
CA ILE A 208 -13.11 -0.53 -9.07
C ILE A 208 -13.92 -0.10 -10.30
N THR A 209 -15.15 -0.61 -10.45
CA THR A 209 -16.00 -0.32 -11.61
C THR A 209 -16.55 1.10 -11.64
N GLN A 210 -16.70 1.73 -10.48
CA GLN A 210 -17.16 3.13 -10.38
C GLN A 210 -16.02 4.14 -10.27
N ASP A 211 -14.76 3.68 -10.14
CA ASP A 211 -13.60 4.47 -9.72
C ASP A 211 -13.94 5.44 -8.57
N ARG A 212 -14.57 4.90 -7.53
CA ARG A 212 -15.10 5.71 -6.43
C ARG A 212 -14.71 5.15 -5.08
N GLU A 213 -14.10 6.02 -4.29
CA GLU A 213 -13.81 5.78 -2.89
C GLU A 213 -14.90 6.38 -2.00
N ASN A 214 -15.33 5.62 -0.99
CA ASN A 214 -16.28 6.09 0.00
C ASN A 214 -15.76 5.79 1.40
N LEU A 215 -15.75 6.81 2.26
CA LEU A 215 -15.56 6.65 3.70
C LEU A 215 -16.80 5.95 4.29
N VAL A 216 -16.59 4.79 4.90
CA VAL A 216 -17.66 4.00 5.53
C VAL A 216 -17.80 4.36 7.00
N SER A 217 -16.68 4.39 7.72
CA SER A 217 -16.64 4.67 9.16
C SER A 217 -15.24 5.05 9.60
N VAL A 218 -15.14 5.74 10.72
CA VAL A 218 -13.87 6.00 11.42
C VAL A 218 -13.89 5.30 12.76
N ARG A 219 -12.95 4.38 12.99
CA ARG A 219 -12.79 3.70 14.28
C ARG A 219 -11.84 4.52 15.15
N LEU A 220 -12.30 5.03 16.28
CA LEU A 220 -11.43 5.63 17.28
C LEU A 220 -10.72 4.52 18.08
N TYR A 221 -9.45 4.71 18.39
CA TYR A 221 -8.76 3.83 19.32
C TYR A 221 -9.32 3.99 20.73
N ASP A 222 -9.50 2.88 21.43
CA ASP A 222 -10.21 2.80 22.71
C ASP A 222 -9.35 3.21 23.92
N GLU A 223 -8.09 3.55 23.68
CA GLU A 223 -7.18 4.07 24.69
C GLU A 223 -7.37 5.59 24.87
N PRO A 224 -7.82 6.05 26.07
CA PRO A 224 -7.89 7.47 26.36
C PRO A 224 -6.52 8.13 26.23
N LYS A 225 -6.50 9.34 25.68
CA LYS A 225 -5.28 10.09 25.41
C LYS A 225 -4.98 11.01 26.59
N THR A 226 -3.80 10.83 27.17
CA THR A 226 -3.36 11.60 28.34
C THR A 226 -2.46 12.75 27.91
N ASP A 227 -2.66 13.91 28.52
CA ASP A 227 -1.77 15.04 28.30
C ASP A 227 -0.42 14.80 28.99
N GLU A 228 0.65 14.82 28.21
CA GLU A 228 2.01 14.62 28.70
C GLU A 228 2.76 15.94 28.74
N ARG A 229 3.21 16.33 29.93
CA ARG A 229 3.93 17.59 30.14
C ARG A 229 5.18 17.64 29.26
N GLY A 230 5.31 18.72 28.49
CA GLY A 230 6.43 18.92 27.56
C GLY A 230 6.32 18.18 26.22
N LEU A 231 5.33 17.31 26.03
CA LEU A 231 4.94 16.78 24.71
C LEU A 231 3.70 17.55 24.21
N THR A 232 2.57 17.38 24.89
CA THR A 232 1.30 18.01 24.54
C THR A 232 1.38 19.54 24.58
N ASP A 233 2.15 20.11 25.52
CA ASP A 233 2.34 21.56 25.69
C ASP A 233 2.99 22.24 24.47
N LYS A 234 3.63 21.47 23.57
CA LYS A 234 4.25 22.00 22.35
C LYS A 234 3.22 22.35 21.29
N PHE A 235 2.03 21.75 21.37
CA PHE A 235 1.00 21.86 20.35
C PHE A 235 -0.14 22.74 20.85
N ARG A 236 -0.55 23.71 20.03
CA ARG A 236 -1.51 24.73 20.45
C ARG A 236 -2.85 24.17 20.94
N PHE A 237 -3.33 23.10 20.30
CA PHE A 237 -4.68 22.58 20.54
C PHE A 237 -4.72 21.13 21.02
N GLN A 238 -3.57 20.48 21.23
CA GLN A 238 -3.54 19.04 21.53
C GLN A 238 -4.28 18.65 22.81
N SER A 239 -4.08 19.38 23.91
CA SER A 239 -4.80 19.10 25.17
C SER A 239 -6.33 19.23 25.00
N CYS A 240 -6.78 20.21 24.22
CA CYS A 240 -8.20 20.38 23.93
C CYS A 240 -8.73 19.26 23.02
N PHE A 241 -7.96 18.88 21.99
CA PHE A 241 -8.28 17.73 21.14
C PHE A 241 -8.42 16.44 21.95
N ASN A 242 -7.45 16.15 22.83
CA ASN A 242 -7.46 14.97 23.71
C ASN A 242 -8.72 14.94 24.59
N ARG A 243 -9.14 16.09 25.12
CA ARG A 243 -10.38 16.22 25.89
C ARG A 243 -11.62 15.87 25.05
N VAL A 244 -11.73 16.41 23.83
CA VAL A 244 -12.85 16.12 22.92
C VAL A 244 -12.86 14.65 22.51
N PHE A 245 -11.69 14.10 22.16
CA PHE A 245 -11.50 12.69 21.83
C PHE A 245 -11.94 11.77 22.98
N ASN A 246 -11.44 12.01 24.19
CA ASN A 246 -11.79 11.22 25.37
C ASN A 246 -13.27 11.32 25.74
N ALA A 247 -13.93 12.45 25.47
CA ALA A 247 -15.38 12.59 25.68
C ALA A 247 -16.17 11.63 24.77
N TYR A 248 -15.77 11.49 23.50
CA TYR A 248 -16.40 10.52 22.59
C TYR A 248 -16.17 9.07 23.06
N LEU A 249 -14.97 8.74 23.53
CA LEU A 249 -14.69 7.42 24.09
C LEU A 249 -15.53 7.14 25.35
N ALA A 250 -15.68 8.13 26.24
CA ALA A 250 -16.50 8.01 27.45
C ALA A 250 -18.00 7.83 27.13
N GLU A 251 -18.46 8.34 25.99
CA GLU A 251 -19.81 8.12 25.46
C GLU A 251 -19.97 6.75 24.74
N GLY A 252 -18.90 5.96 24.63
CA GLY A 252 -18.89 4.67 23.92
C GLY A 252 -18.86 4.79 22.41
N LYS A 253 -18.58 5.98 21.86
CA LYS A 253 -18.50 6.23 20.41
C LYS A 253 -17.13 5.84 19.86
N THR A 254 -16.87 4.55 19.71
CA THR A 254 -15.61 4.03 19.14
C THR A 254 -15.64 3.84 17.63
N ALA A 255 -16.81 3.95 17.00
CA ALA A 255 -16.97 3.91 15.55
C ALA A 255 -17.90 5.03 15.12
N LEU A 256 -17.37 6.00 14.37
CA LEU A 256 -18.07 7.17 13.89
C LEU A 256 -18.49 6.97 12.43
N ALA A 257 -19.76 7.18 12.13
CA ALA A 257 -20.22 7.40 10.77
C ALA A 257 -19.67 8.75 10.23
N PRO A 258 -19.64 8.97 8.90
CA PRO A 258 -19.13 10.24 8.33
C PRO A 258 -19.76 11.50 8.94
N LYS A 259 -21.07 11.50 9.21
CA LYS A 259 -21.75 12.63 9.87
C LYS A 259 -21.29 12.88 11.31
N GLU A 260 -20.91 11.82 12.02
CA GLU A 260 -20.39 11.92 13.39
C GLU A 260 -18.94 12.42 13.39
N VAL A 261 -18.19 12.18 12.32
CA VAL A 261 -16.89 12.83 12.08
C VAL A 261 -17.07 14.34 11.86
N ASP A 262 -18.07 14.74 11.07
CA ASP A 262 -18.42 16.17 10.91
C ASP A 262 -18.82 16.82 12.26
N GLU A 263 -19.57 16.10 13.10
CA GLU A 263 -19.92 16.52 14.46
C GLU A 263 -18.68 16.67 15.35
N PHE A 264 -17.80 15.66 15.32
CA PHE A 264 -16.54 15.68 16.06
C PHE A 264 -15.70 16.90 15.69
N ALA A 265 -15.53 17.16 14.38
CA ALA A 265 -14.80 18.31 13.87
C ALA A 265 -15.45 19.64 14.27
N ARG A 266 -16.79 19.77 14.17
CA ARG A 266 -17.49 20.98 14.66
C ARG A 266 -17.25 21.21 16.14
N ARG A 267 -17.37 20.17 16.95
CA ARG A 267 -17.14 20.25 18.40
C ARG A 267 -15.71 20.70 18.70
N PHE A 268 -14.72 20.12 18.02
CA PHE A 268 -13.33 20.57 18.14
C PHE A 268 -13.16 22.05 17.76
N ARG A 269 -13.71 22.50 16.63
CA ARG A 269 -13.67 23.91 16.22
C ARG A 269 -14.26 24.82 17.30
N ASP A 270 -15.44 24.48 17.79
CA ASP A 270 -16.22 25.33 18.70
C ASP A 270 -15.63 25.33 20.12
N GLU A 271 -15.06 24.22 20.58
CA GLU A 271 -14.46 24.12 21.92
C GLU A 271 -12.98 24.51 21.98
N CYS A 272 -12.22 24.33 20.89
CA CYS A 272 -10.75 24.45 20.90
C CYS A 272 -10.22 25.65 20.13
N ILE A 273 -10.83 25.98 18.98
CA ILE A 273 -10.34 27.08 18.12
C ILE A 273 -11.12 28.37 18.42
N ASN A 274 -12.44 28.26 18.51
CA ASN A 274 -13.35 29.39 18.73
C ASN A 274 -14.11 29.24 20.05
N PRO A 275 -13.42 29.08 21.21
CA PRO A 275 -14.10 28.88 22.47
C PRO A 275 -15.03 30.07 22.74
N ALA A 276 -16.30 29.79 22.99
CA ALA A 276 -17.25 30.82 23.42
C ALA A 276 -16.65 31.55 24.64
N ALA A 277 -16.64 32.88 24.60
CA ALA A 277 -16.15 33.67 25.73
C ALA A 277 -16.87 33.19 27.00
N PRO A 278 -16.13 32.96 28.11
CA PRO A 278 -16.77 32.56 29.35
C PRO A 278 -17.84 33.60 29.68
N GLY A 279 -19.08 33.13 29.88
CA GLY A 279 -20.19 34.00 30.24
C GLY A 279 -19.82 34.85 31.47
N PRO A 280 -20.43 36.04 31.65
CA PRO A 280 -20.16 36.88 32.80
C PRO A 280 -20.29 36.05 34.08
N ILE A 281 -19.21 36.00 34.87
CA ILE A 281 -19.24 35.37 36.19
C ILE A 281 -20.12 36.27 37.05
N ASP A 282 -21.36 35.85 37.31
CA ASP A 282 -22.20 36.45 38.34
C ASP A 282 -21.47 36.28 39.68
N ARG A 283 -20.88 37.38 40.15
CA ARG A 283 -20.20 37.48 41.44
C ARG A 283 -21.19 37.79 42.55
#